data_AF-A0A6J1LG51-F1
#
_entry.id   AF-A0A6J1LG51-F1
#
_cell.length_a   1.000
_cell.length_b   1.000
_cell.length_c   1.000
_cell.angle_alpha   90.00
_cell.angle_beta   90.00
_cell.angle_gamma   90.00
#
_symmetry.space_group_name_H-M   'P 1'
#
loop_
_entity.id
_entity.type
_entity.pdbx_description
1 polymer ?
#
loop_
_entity_poly.entity_id
_entity_poly.type
_entity_poly.pdbx_seq_one_letter_code
_entity_poly.pdbx_strand_id
1 'polypeptide(L)' 'MSDYFKFNRLFDSQTVRGRANVAKATWASVGLIYVLVKMRRRNAKRREAFQYCKGCQQKMLL' A
#
# COMPACT_ATOMS: atom_id res chain seq x y z
N MET A 1 -21.12 0.68 27.87
CA MET A 1 -19.88 -0.11 28.03
C MET A 1 -19.69 -0.90 26.75
N SER A 2 -18.90 -0.32 25.84
CA SER A 2 -18.35 -0.86 24.59
C SER A 2 -19.04 -2.06 23.94
N ASP A 3 -19.76 -1.79 22.85
CA ASP A 3 -20.01 -2.74 21.75
C ASP A 3 -18.66 -3.18 21.15
N TYR A 4 -17.97 -4.10 21.81
CA TYR A 4 -16.76 -4.72 21.29
C TYR A 4 -17.12 -5.52 20.05
N PHE A 5 -16.81 -4.98 18.87
CA PHE A 5 -16.75 -5.75 17.63
C PHE A 5 -15.97 -7.04 17.92
N LYS A 6 -16.68 -8.19 17.92
CA LYS A 6 -16.07 -9.49 18.21
C LYS A 6 -15.25 -9.95 16.99
N PHE A 7 -14.07 -9.36 16.82
CA PHE A 7 -13.13 -9.68 15.74
C PHE A 7 -12.85 -11.18 15.63
N ASN A 8 -12.76 -11.88 16.76
CA ASN A 8 -12.58 -13.34 16.81
C ASN A 8 -13.71 -14.13 16.14
N ARG A 9 -14.92 -13.59 16.08
CA ARG A 9 -16.08 -14.26 15.43
C ARG A 9 -16.15 -13.94 13.94
N LEU A 10 -15.58 -12.80 13.53
CA LEU A 10 -15.58 -12.33 12.14
C LEU A 10 -14.39 -12.90 11.35
N PHE A 11 -13.25 -13.10 12.01
CA PHE A 11 -12.02 -13.67 11.47
C PHE A 11 -11.69 -15.01 12.12
N ASP A 12 -12.69 -15.89 12.18
CA ASP A 12 -12.51 -17.24 12.67
C ASP A 12 -12.03 -18.19 11.56
N SER A 13 -10.91 -18.87 11.75
CA SER A 13 -10.38 -19.86 10.80
C SER A 13 -11.17 -21.17 10.79
N GLN A 14 -12.08 -21.40 11.73
CA GLN A 14 -12.83 -22.65 11.83
C GLN A 14 -14.13 -22.63 11.01
N THR A 15 -14.80 -21.49 10.94
CA THR A 15 -16.06 -21.36 10.19
C THR A 15 -15.82 -20.91 8.75
N VAL A 16 -16.62 -21.42 7.80
CA VAL A 16 -16.51 -21.04 6.37
C VAL A 16 -16.67 -19.52 6.16
N ARG A 17 -17.55 -18.88 6.94
CA ARG A 17 -17.75 -17.42 6.91
C ARG A 17 -16.52 -16.65 7.41
N GLY A 18 -15.91 -17.11 8.50
CA GLY A 18 -14.69 -16.49 9.01
C GLY A 18 -13.51 -16.64 8.04
N ARG A 19 -13.34 -17.82 7.42
CA ARG A 19 -12.34 -18.04 6.35
C ARG A 19 -12.53 -17.11 5.15
N ALA A 20 -13.77 -16.89 4.72
CA ALA A 20 -14.07 -15.99 3.62
C ALA A 20 -13.72 -14.52 3.95
N ASN A 21 -13.96 -14.09 5.19
CA ASN A 21 -13.59 -12.74 5.63
C ASN A 21 -12.08 -12.57 5.76
N VAL A 22 -11.37 -13.57 6.28
CA VAL A 22 -9.90 -13.59 6.33
C VAL A 22 -9.34 -13.49 4.91
N ALA A 23 -9.83 -14.30 3.97
CA ALA A 23 -9.38 -14.25 2.58
C ALA A 23 -9.61 -12.86 1.95
N LYS A 24 -10.78 -12.24 2.18
CA LYS A 24 -11.05 -10.86 1.72
C LYS A 24 -10.06 -9.86 2.29
N ALA A 25 -9.78 -9.95 3.59
CA ALA A 25 -8.81 -9.07 4.24
C ALA A 25 -7.39 -9.27 3.70
N THR A 26 -6.99 -10.51 3.43
CA THR A 26 -5.68 -10.82 2.83
C THR A 26 -5.55 -10.25 1.42
N TRP A 27 -6.54 -10.44 0.55
CA TRP A 27 -6.48 -9.90 -0.80
C TRP A 27 -6.53 -8.37 -0.83
N ALA A 28 -7.32 -7.77 0.05
CA ALA A 28 -7.35 -6.31 0.20
C ALA A 28 -6.01 -5.75 0.68
N SER A 29 -5.36 -6.40 1.65
CA SER A 29 -4.06 -5.95 2.17
C SER A 29 -2.95 -6.10 1.13
N VAL A 30 -2.90 -7.22 0.40
CA VAL A 30 -1.95 -7.42 -0.71
C VAL A 30 -2.16 -6.37 -1.80
N GLY A 31 -3.41 -6.10 -2.19
CA GLY A 31 -3.74 -5.04 -3.14
C GLY A 31 -3.27 -3.66 -2.70
N LEU A 32 -3.48 -3.33 -1.43
CA LEU A 32 -3.03 -2.06 -0.84
C LEU A 32 -1.50 -1.95 -0.86
N ILE A 33 -0.78 -2.99 -0.44
CA ILE A 33 0.69 -3.02 -0.45
C ILE A 33 1.21 -2.83 -1.88
N TYR A 34 0.61 -3.52 -2.86
CA TYR A 34 0.99 -3.37 -4.26
C TYR A 34 0.86 -1.93 -4.76
N VAL A 35 -0.28 -1.27 -4.48
CA VAL A 35 -0.51 0.13 -4.86
C VAL A 35 0.52 1.05 -4.19
N LEU A 36 0.79 0.88 -2.90
CA LEU A 36 1.76 1.68 -2.17
C LEU A 36 3.18 1.54 -2.75
N VAL A 37 3.62 0.32 -3.04
CA VAL A 37 4.93 0.07 -3.66
C VAL A 37 4.99 0.70 -5.06
N LYS A 38 3.93 0.57 -5.85
CA LYS A 38 3.86 1.17 -7.19
C LYS A 38 3.93 2.70 -7.14
N MET A 39 3.20 3.33 -6.22
CA MET A 39 3.27 4.78 -5.98
C MET A 39 4.66 5.20 -5.52
N ARG A 40 5.27 4.48 -4.59
CA ARG A 40 6.61 4.79 -4.08
C ARG A 40 7.67 4.74 -5.19
N ARG A 41 7.62 3.70 -6.04
CA ARG A 41 8.50 3.58 -7.22
C ARG A 41 8.29 4.71 -8.22
N ARG A 42 7.02 5.07 -8.50
CA ARG A 42 6.70 6.19 -9.41
C ARG A 42 7.21 7.52 -8.86
N ASN A 43 7.07 7.73 -7.55
CA ASN A 43 7.54 8.94 -6.89
C ASN A 43 9.07 9.04 -6.86
N ALA A 44 9.77 7.92 -6.66
CA ALA A 44 11.23 7.86 -6.76
C ALA A 44 11.71 8.28 -8.15
N LYS A 45 11.16 7.67 -9.21
CA LYS A 45 11.49 8.04 -10.60
C LYS A 45 11.20 9.52 -10.91
N ARG A 46 10.09 10.06 -10.41
CA ARG A 46 9.78 11.50 -10.56
C ARG A 46 10.80 12.39 -9.84
N ARG A 47 11.25 12.01 -8.65
CA ARG A 47 12.29 12.74 -7.91
C ARG A 47 13.62 12.70 -8.64
N GLU A 48 14.02 11.54 -9.15
CA GLU A 48 15.23 11.38 -9.96
C GLU A 48 15.18 12.23 -11.23
N ALA A 49 14.07 12.20 -11.97
CA ALA A 49 13.89 13.04 -13.17
C ALA A 49 13.94 14.54 -12.84
N PHE A 50 13.33 14.95 -11.72
CA PHE A 50 13.36 16.34 -11.27
C PHE A 50 14.78 16.77 -10.85
N GLN A 51 15.53 15.91 -10.16
CA GLN A 51 16.92 16.14 -9.82
C GLN A 51 17.81 16.21 -11.06
N TYR A 52 17.61 15.33 -12.04
CA TYR A 52 18.34 15.34 -13.30
C TYR A 52 18.10 16.64 -14.08
N CYS A 53 16.85 17.12 -14.11
CA CYS A 53 16.52 18.39 -14.74
C CYS A 53 17.19 19.59 -14.05
N LYS A 54 17.26 19.60 -12.70
CA LYS A 54 17.99 20.62 -11.94
C LYS A 54 19.50 20.56 -12.19
N GLY A 55 20.10 19.37 -12.18
CA GLY A 55 21.52 19.18 -12.46
C GLY A 55 21.90 19.55 -13.90
N CYS A 56 21.01 19.29 -14.86
CA CYS A 56 21.19 19.66 -16.26
C CYS A 56 21.10 21.17 -16.47
N GLN A 57 20.13 21.86 -15.83
CA GLN A 57 20.09 23.32 -15.83
C GLN A 57 21.32 23.95 -15.16
N GLN A 58 21.80 23.38 -14.05
CA GLN A 58 22.97 23.90 -13.35
C GLN A 58 24.27 23.74 -14.16
N LYS A 59 24.38 22.70 -14.99
CA LYS A 59 25.51 22.51 -15.91
C LYS A 59 25.44 23.36 -17.19
N MET A 60 24.27 23.89 -17.55
CA MET A 60 24.11 24.81 -18.69
C MET A 60 24.27 26.29 -18.30
N LEU A 61 24.22 26.62 -17.00
CA LEU A 61 24.40 27.97 -16.46
C LEU A 61 25.83 28.26 -15.99
N LEU A 62 26.74 27.29 -16.10
CA LEU A 62 28.18 27.40 -15.87
C LEU A 62 28.91 27.31 -17.20
#